data_AF-A0ABD0RFR4-F1
#
_entry.id   AF-A0ABD0RFR4-F1
#
_cell.length_a   1.000
_cell.length_b   1.000
_cell.length_c   1.000
_cell.angle_alpha   90.00
_cell.angle_beta   90.00
_cell.angle_gamma   90.00
#
_symmetry.space_group_name_H-M   'P 1'
#
loop_
_entity.id
_entity.type
_entity.pdbx_description
1 polymer ?
#
loop_
_entity_poly.entity_id
_entity_poly.type
_entity_poly.pdbx_seq_one_letter_code
_entity_poly.pdbx_strand_id
1 'polypeptide(L)'
;CHEMVVRGQLPACEDDLLSLAALRLQCLLGDFSALSPYPPLEQLFPAGVVEARALLAPVDPPGCPSFPGGLLAGTLWGHKRRQEQDQRLRARLREEGAVVMSAILERWKALAGYSRRDSMAAYLTIARQWSGFGCTLYEVDFYI
;
A
#
# COMPACT_ATOMS: atom_id res chain seq x y z
N CYS A 1 9.16 10.43 -11.76
CA CYS A 1 9.54 9.14 -11.15
C CYS A 1 8.66 8.82 -9.95
N HIS A 2 8.68 9.59 -8.86
CA HIS A 2 7.91 9.25 -7.65
C HIS A 2 6.40 9.09 -7.88
N GLU A 3 5.79 9.96 -8.69
CA GLU A 3 4.38 9.83 -9.09
C GLU A 3 4.04 8.46 -9.71
N MET A 4 4.95 7.87 -10.48
CA MET A 4 4.74 6.54 -11.09
C MET A 4 4.77 5.45 -10.02
N VAL A 5 5.60 5.60 -8.98
CA VAL A 5 5.65 4.66 -7.85
C VAL A 5 4.32 4.68 -7.10
N VAL A 6 3.84 5.87 -6.76
CA VAL A 6 2.57 6.05 -6.04
C VAL A 6 1.37 5.53 -6.84
N ARG A 7 1.39 5.70 -8.18
CA ARG A 7 0.36 5.16 -9.07
C ARG A 7 0.47 3.65 -9.31
N GLY A 8 1.47 2.96 -8.77
CA GLY A 8 1.69 1.53 -9.01
C GLY A 8 2.17 1.20 -10.43
N GLN A 9 2.71 2.20 -11.14
CA GLN A 9 3.19 2.09 -12.52
C GLN A 9 4.64 1.60 -12.61
N LEU A 10 5.40 1.66 -11.50
CA LEU A 10 6.73 1.07 -11.43
C LEU A 10 6.62 -0.40 -10.99
N PRO A 11 6.98 -1.38 -11.84
CA PRO A 11 7.04 -2.78 -11.42
C PRO A 11 8.26 -2.99 -10.52
N ALA A 12 8.02 -3.00 -9.21
CA ALA A 12 9.02 -3.24 -8.17
C ALA A 12 8.44 -4.17 -7.11
N CYS A 13 9.29 -4.89 -6.37
CA CYS A 13 8.82 -5.70 -5.25
C CYS A 13 8.39 -4.81 -4.07
N GLU A 14 7.60 -5.37 -3.16
CA GLU A 14 7.12 -4.64 -1.98
C GLU A 14 8.28 -4.04 -1.16
N ASP A 15 9.37 -4.80 -1.00
CA ASP A 15 10.57 -4.35 -0.29
C ASP A 15 11.20 -3.12 -0.95
N ASP A 16 11.30 -3.07 -2.27
CA ASP A 16 11.84 -1.89 -2.95
C ASP A 16 10.91 -0.68 -2.82
N LEU A 17 9.60 -0.91 -2.90
CA LEU A 17 8.60 0.15 -2.72
C LEU A 17 8.66 0.76 -1.31
N LEU A 18 8.83 -0.07 -0.28
CA LEU A 18 9.02 0.38 1.11
C LEU A 18 10.31 1.20 1.27
N SER A 19 11.41 0.75 0.64
CA SER A 19 12.68 1.48 0.62
C SER A 19 12.57 2.82 -0.11
N LEU A 20 11.88 2.87 -1.25
CA LEU A 20 11.62 4.10 -2.01
C LEU A 20 10.79 5.09 -1.19
N ALA A 21 9.77 4.63 -0.46
CA ALA A 21 8.96 5.47 0.42
C ALA A 21 9.79 6.05 1.57
N ALA A 22 10.63 5.24 2.23
CA ALA A 22 11.51 5.70 3.30
C ALA A 22 12.55 6.72 2.81
N LEU A 23 13.19 6.46 1.66
CA LEU A 23 14.12 7.40 1.03
C LEU A 23 13.43 8.69 0.61
N ARG A 24 12.15 8.63 0.20
CA ARG A 24 11.35 9.82 -0.11
C ARG A 24 11.14 10.67 1.13
N LEU A 25 10.79 10.06 2.26
CA LEU A 25 10.66 10.77 3.55
C LEU A 25 11.98 11.42 3.95
N GLN A 26 13.09 10.67 3.92
CA GLN A 26 14.42 11.20 4.23
C GLN A 26 14.80 12.38 3.31
N CYS A 27 14.47 12.31 2.02
CA CYS A 27 14.71 13.41 1.08
C CYS A 27 13.92 14.69 1.38
N LEU A 28 12.70 14.54 1.90
CA LEU A 28 11.76 15.65 2.12
C LEU A 28 11.89 16.26 3.52
N LEU A 29 12.03 15.41 4.53
CA LEU A 29 11.92 15.77 5.95
C LEU A 29 13.26 15.67 6.68
N GLY A 30 14.28 15.06 6.07
CA GLY A 30 15.53 14.72 6.74
C GLY A 30 15.35 13.55 7.71
N ASP A 31 16.11 13.56 8.79
CA ASP A 31 16.11 12.47 9.78
C ASP A 31 14.75 12.31 10.47
N PHE A 32 14.43 11.06 10.80
CA PHE A 32 13.22 10.73 11.54
C PHE A 32 13.18 11.47 12.89
N SER A 33 12.03 12.07 13.20
CA SER A 33 11.69 12.59 14.52
C SER A 33 10.27 12.18 14.87
N ALA A 34 10.05 11.78 16.12
CA ALA A 34 8.73 11.34 16.61
C ALA A 34 7.64 12.43 16.51
N LEU A 35 8.05 13.70 16.40
CA LEU A 35 7.15 14.85 16.24
C LEU A 35 7.03 15.33 14.79
N SER A 36 7.76 14.72 13.85
CA SER A 36 7.75 15.17 12.46
C SER A 36 6.44 14.76 11.78
N PRO A 37 5.65 15.70 11.25
CA PRO A 37 4.48 15.35 10.46
C PRO A 37 4.94 14.72 9.14
N TYR A 38 4.46 13.52 8.85
CA TYR A 38 4.70 12.84 7.58
C TYR A 38 3.40 12.79 6.76
N PRO A 39 3.49 12.78 5.41
CA PRO A 39 2.33 12.74 4.53
C PRO A 39 1.57 11.40 4.66
N PRO A 40 0.29 11.35 4.22
CA PRO A 40 -0.49 10.12 4.25
C PRO A 40 0.13 9.04 3.34
N LEU A 41 -0.21 7.79 3.62
CA LEU A 41 0.36 6.63 2.93
C LEU A 41 0.15 6.68 1.41
N GLU A 42 -0.99 7.20 0.93
CA GLU A 42 -1.29 7.28 -0.51
C GLU A 42 -0.34 8.23 -1.27
N GLN A 43 0.41 9.08 -0.58
CA GLN A 43 1.42 9.95 -1.21
C GLN A 43 2.82 9.33 -1.20
N LEU A 44 3.00 8.17 -0.55
CA LEU A 44 4.30 7.53 -0.36
C LEU A 44 4.37 6.14 -1.01
N PHE A 45 3.25 5.42 -1.04
CA PHE A 45 3.19 4.01 -1.36
C PHE A 45 1.96 3.69 -2.23
N PRO A 46 2.06 2.75 -3.19
CA PRO A 46 0.94 2.44 -4.08
C PRO A 46 -0.22 1.72 -3.37
N ALA A 47 -1.42 2.29 -3.49
CA ALA A 47 -2.63 1.77 -2.84
C ALA A 47 -2.98 0.33 -3.26
N GLY A 48 -2.80 -0.02 -4.53
CA GLY A 48 -3.09 -1.36 -5.05
C GLY A 48 -2.32 -2.48 -4.36
N VAL A 49 -1.13 -2.20 -3.81
CA VAL A 49 -0.35 -3.20 -3.05
C VAL A 49 -0.98 -3.44 -1.67
N VAL A 50 -1.44 -2.37 -1.00
CA VAL A 50 -2.17 -2.48 0.28
C VAL A 50 -3.50 -3.21 0.09
N GLU A 51 -4.20 -2.92 -1.01
CA GLU A 51 -5.43 -3.61 -1.39
C GLU A 51 -5.19 -5.11 -1.64
N ALA A 52 -4.14 -5.47 -2.38
CA ALA A 52 -3.77 -6.86 -2.60
C ALA A 52 -3.47 -7.59 -1.28
N ARG A 53 -2.75 -6.96 -0.35
CA ARG A 53 -2.50 -7.52 0.98
C ARG A 53 -3.79 -7.76 1.76
N ALA A 54 -4.69 -6.78 1.78
CA ALA A 54 -5.96 -6.90 2.51
C ALA A 54 -6.88 -8.00 1.96
N LEU A 55 -6.79 -8.28 0.65
CA LEU A 55 -7.51 -9.37 0.00
C LEU A 55 -6.90 -10.75 0.27
N LEU A 56 -5.57 -10.83 0.41
CA LEU A 56 -4.84 -12.07 0.68
C LEU A 56 -4.80 -12.44 2.17
N ALA A 57 -5.01 -11.47 3.06
CA ALA A 57 -5.06 -11.70 4.50
C ALA A 57 -6.12 -12.78 4.82
N PRO A 58 -5.76 -13.84 5.57
CA PRO A 58 -6.68 -14.93 5.85
C PRO A 58 -7.97 -14.41 6.51
N VAL A 59 -9.09 -14.98 6.11
CA VAL A 59 -10.34 -14.81 6.83
C VAL A 59 -10.17 -15.59 8.14
N ASP A 60 -10.18 -14.92 9.29
CA ASP A 60 -10.25 -15.61 10.60
C ASP A 60 -11.32 -16.71 10.54
N PRO A 61 -11.09 -17.87 11.17
CA PRO A 61 -11.92 -19.05 10.96
C PRO A 61 -13.40 -18.77 11.32
N PRO A 62 -14.35 -19.37 10.60
CA PRO A 62 -15.76 -19.12 10.79
C PRO A 62 -16.20 -19.70 12.13
N GLY A 63 -16.40 -18.85 13.12
CA GLY A 63 -17.30 -19.14 14.22
C GLY A 63 -18.72 -19.31 13.68
N CYS A 64 -19.14 -20.58 13.57
CA CYS A 64 -20.47 -21.13 13.32
C CYS A 64 -20.77 -21.68 11.91
N PRO A 65 -21.21 -22.96 11.80
CA PRO A 65 -21.67 -23.55 10.54
C PRO A 65 -23.00 -22.93 10.10
N SER A 66 -23.05 -22.52 8.83
CA SER A 66 -24.24 -21.97 8.19
C SER A 66 -25.25 -23.10 7.92
N PHE A 67 -26.38 -23.10 8.63
CA PHE A 67 -27.54 -23.92 8.29
C PHE A 67 -28.11 -23.48 6.92
N PRO A 68 -28.50 -24.39 6.02
CA PRO A 68 -29.16 -24.03 4.76
C PRO A 68 -30.63 -23.74 5.06
N GLY A 69 -30.91 -22.53 5.55
CA GLY A 69 -32.26 -22.07 5.88
C GLY A 69 -32.91 -21.28 4.75
N GLY A 70 -33.73 -21.96 3.94
CA GLY A 70 -34.96 -21.41 3.35
C GLY A 70 -34.84 -20.32 2.27
N LEU A 71 -35.29 -20.68 1.06
CA LEU A 71 -35.40 -19.87 -0.17
C LEU A 71 -36.28 -18.59 -0.10
N LEU A 72 -36.60 -18.03 1.09
CA LEU A 72 -37.54 -16.91 1.22
C LEU A 72 -37.03 -15.70 2.05
N ALA A 73 -35.78 -15.68 2.51
CA ALA A 73 -35.21 -14.58 3.31
C ALA A 73 -34.33 -13.58 2.50
N GLY A 74 -34.66 -13.39 1.21
CA GLY A 74 -33.71 -13.01 0.16
C GLY A 74 -33.24 -11.56 0.04
N THR A 75 -33.76 -10.57 0.80
CA THR A 75 -33.37 -9.15 0.58
C THR A 75 -32.78 -8.48 1.82
N LEU A 76 -33.46 -8.48 2.95
CA LEU A 76 -33.00 -7.76 4.16
C LEU A 76 -31.72 -8.34 4.80
N TRP A 77 -31.58 -9.68 4.81
CA TRP A 77 -30.43 -10.35 5.42
C TRP A 77 -29.19 -10.33 4.51
N GLY A 78 -29.38 -10.30 3.19
CA GLY A 78 -28.30 -10.18 2.20
C GLY A 78 -27.60 -8.82 2.27
N HIS A 79 -28.37 -7.72 2.40
CA HIS A 79 -27.81 -6.38 2.55
C HIS A 79 -27.00 -6.21 3.83
N LYS A 80 -27.51 -6.72 4.97
CA LYS A 80 -26.79 -6.70 6.24
C LYS A 80 -25.47 -7.48 6.16
N ARG A 81 -25.49 -8.67 5.57
CA ARG A 81 -24.28 -9.50 5.38
C ARG A 81 -23.25 -8.83 4.46
N ARG A 82 -23.70 -8.18 3.38
CA ARG A 82 -22.81 -7.42 2.47
C ARG A 82 -22.18 -6.23 3.19
N GLN A 83 -22.96 -5.51 3.97
CA GLN A 83 -22.46 -4.37 4.76
C GLN A 83 -21.41 -4.80 5.79
N GLU A 84 -21.63 -5.92 6.49
CA GLU A 84 -20.64 -6.48 7.43
C GLU A 84 -19.35 -6.91 6.71
N GLN A 85 -19.47 -7.50 5.53
CA GLN A 85 -18.30 -7.87 4.71
C GLN A 85 -17.51 -6.63 4.26
N ASP A 86 -18.18 -5.60 3.77
CA ASP A 86 -17.57 -4.33 3.39
C ASP A 86 -16.85 -3.67 4.58
N GLN A 87 -17.45 -3.72 5.77
CA GLN A 87 -16.82 -3.20 6.99
C GLN A 87 -15.55 -3.97 7.35
N ARG A 88 -15.57 -5.30 7.24
CA ARG A 88 -14.39 -6.15 7.49
C ARG A 88 -13.28 -5.87 6.48
N LEU A 89 -13.61 -5.69 5.21
CA LEU A 89 -12.63 -5.33 4.18
C LEU A 89 -12.01 -3.96 4.46
N ARG A 90 -12.83 -2.97 4.83
CA ARG A 90 -12.32 -1.64 5.22
C ARG A 90 -11.43 -1.69 6.47
N ALA A 91 -11.75 -2.54 7.44
CA ALA A 91 -10.90 -2.74 8.62
C ALA A 91 -9.54 -3.33 8.20
N ARG A 92 -9.53 -4.38 7.38
CA ARG A 92 -8.28 -4.98 6.85
C ARG A 92 -7.44 -3.98 6.08
N LEU A 93 -8.06 -3.17 5.20
CA LEU A 93 -7.34 -2.14 4.45
C LEU A 93 -6.63 -1.13 5.37
N ARG A 94 -7.28 -0.75 6.48
CA ARG A 94 -6.69 0.15 7.48
C ARG A 94 -5.56 -0.52 8.26
N GLU A 95 -5.74 -1.78 8.64
CA GLU A 95 -4.74 -2.58 9.35
C GLU A 95 -3.49 -2.78 8.48
N GLU A 96 -3.67 -3.22 7.24
CA GLU A 96 -2.59 -3.38 6.27
C GLU A 96 -1.89 -2.05 5.96
N GLY A 97 -2.66 -0.96 5.81
CA GLY A 97 -2.10 0.38 5.66
C GLY A 97 -1.22 0.78 6.85
N ALA A 98 -1.66 0.49 8.08
CA ALA A 98 -0.87 0.75 9.29
C ALA A 98 0.40 -0.13 9.36
N VAL A 99 0.31 -1.40 8.97
CA VAL A 99 1.46 -2.31 8.87
C VAL A 99 2.49 -1.78 7.88
N VAL A 100 2.05 -1.42 6.66
CA VAL A 100 2.92 -0.85 5.64
C VAL A 100 3.53 0.47 6.10
N MET A 101 2.73 1.36 6.69
CA MET A 101 3.24 2.63 7.20
C MET A 101 4.30 2.42 8.29
N SER A 102 4.07 1.53 9.24
CA SER A 102 5.06 1.22 10.27
C SER A 102 6.37 0.67 9.67
N ALA A 103 6.29 -0.20 8.67
CA ALA A 103 7.47 -0.71 7.97
C ALA A 103 8.27 0.41 7.25
N ILE A 104 7.59 1.39 6.66
CA ILE A 104 8.23 2.57 6.06
C ILE A 104 8.92 3.41 7.13
N LEU A 105 8.26 3.66 8.27
CA LEU A 105 8.85 4.45 9.36
C LEU A 105 10.07 3.77 9.97
N GLU A 106 10.06 2.44 10.14
CA GLU A 106 11.22 1.69 10.62
C GLU A 106 12.41 1.81 9.66
N ARG A 107 12.18 1.72 8.35
CA ARG A 107 13.23 1.96 7.35
C ARG A 107 13.71 3.40 7.35
N TRP A 108 12.83 4.36 7.52
CA TRP A 108 13.20 5.77 7.59
C TRP A 108 14.07 6.07 8.82
N LYS A 109 13.77 5.48 9.98
CA LYS A 109 14.64 5.56 11.18
C LYS A 109 16.05 5.01 10.89
N ALA A 110 16.17 3.94 10.11
CA ALA A 110 17.45 3.36 9.74
C ALA A 110 18.29 4.25 8.78
N LEU A 111 17.68 5.29 8.19
CA LEU A 111 18.35 6.27 7.34
C LEU A 111 18.89 7.48 8.12
N ALA A 112 18.90 7.46 9.46
CA ALA A 112 19.43 8.58 10.24
C ALA A 112 20.86 8.98 9.79
N GLY A 113 21.06 10.26 9.48
CA GLY A 113 22.31 10.80 8.96
C GLY A 113 22.48 10.73 7.44
N TYR A 114 21.54 10.12 6.70
CA TYR A 114 21.56 10.18 5.24
C TYR A 114 21.29 11.59 4.75
N SER A 115 22.22 12.15 3.94
CA SER A 115 21.98 13.44 3.32
C SER A 115 20.85 13.36 2.29
N ARG A 116 20.22 14.51 1.98
CA ARG A 116 19.23 14.59 0.90
C ARG A 116 19.80 14.12 -0.45
N ARG A 117 21.08 14.40 -0.72
CA ARG A 117 21.74 14.02 -1.98
C ARG A 117 21.90 12.49 -2.05
N ASP A 118 22.37 11.88 -0.97
CA ASP A 118 22.59 10.43 -0.91
C ASP A 118 21.26 9.67 -0.93
N SER A 119 20.25 10.20 -0.24
CA SER A 119 18.88 9.68 -0.28
C SER A 119 18.30 9.69 -1.68
N MET A 120 18.48 10.80 -2.42
CA MET A 120 18.04 10.91 -3.81
C MET A 120 18.83 9.97 -4.73
N ALA A 121 20.14 9.84 -4.52
CA ALA A 121 20.98 8.94 -5.30
C ALA A 121 20.57 7.47 -5.10
N ALA A 122 20.34 7.04 -3.86
CA ALA A 122 19.83 5.71 -3.53
C ALA A 122 18.43 5.48 -4.11
N TYR A 123 17.54 6.47 -4.01
CA TYR A 123 16.20 6.40 -4.59
C TYR A 123 16.25 6.15 -6.11
N LEU A 124 17.06 6.93 -6.82
CA LEU A 124 17.22 6.77 -8.26
C LEU A 124 17.94 5.48 -8.63
N THR A 125 18.83 4.97 -7.77
CA THR A 125 19.52 3.69 -7.99
C THR A 125 18.52 2.54 -8.01
N ILE A 126 17.59 2.50 -7.06
CA ILE A 126 16.52 1.49 -7.03
C ILE A 126 15.60 1.67 -8.24
N ALA A 127 15.11 2.89 -8.48
CA ALA A 127 14.16 3.14 -9.58
C ALA A 127 14.72 2.79 -10.96
N ARG A 128 16.03 2.95 -11.18
CA ARG A 128 16.73 2.64 -12.43
C ARG A 128 16.92 1.15 -12.69
N GLN A 129 16.65 0.28 -11.71
CA GLN A 129 16.69 -1.18 -11.94
C GLN A 129 15.59 -1.63 -12.89
N TRP A 130 14.49 -0.87 -12.97
CA TRP A 130 13.45 -1.10 -13.96
C TRP A 130 13.92 -0.65 -15.35
N SER A 131 13.82 -1.55 -16.33
CA SER A 131 14.23 -1.31 -17.71
C SER A 131 13.45 -0.19 -18.42
N GLY A 132 12.22 0.10 -17.98
CA GLY A 132 11.41 1.21 -18.49
C GLY A 132 11.67 2.55 -17.81
N PHE A 133 12.72 2.67 -16.99
CA PHE A 133 13.03 3.93 -16.31
C PHE A 133 13.21 5.07 -17.33
N GLY A 134 12.43 6.14 -17.17
CA GLY A 134 12.39 7.28 -18.09
C GLY A 134 11.26 7.22 -19.12
N CYS A 135 10.53 6.11 -19.21
CA CYS A 135 9.31 6.01 -20.02
C CYS A 135 8.10 6.64 -19.32
N THR A 136 7.10 7.03 -20.10
CA THR A 136 5.76 7.38 -19.64
C THR A 136 4.82 6.23 -19.94
N LEU A 137 4.05 5.78 -18.93
CA LEU A 137 3.05 4.72 -19.10
C LEU A 137 1.65 5.32 -19.24
N TYR A 138 0.85 4.74 -20.13
CA TYR A 138 -0.54 5.10 -20.37
C TYR A 138 -1.40 3.86 -20.15
N GLU A 139 -2.52 4.01 -19.47
CA GLU A 139 -3.54 2.96 -19.36
C GLU A 139 -4.31 2.89 -20.69
N VAL A 140 -4.47 1.68 -21.21
CA VAL A 140 -5.14 1.41 -22.49
C VAL A 140 -6.13 0.28 -22.27
N ASP A 141 -7.41 0.57 -22.50
CA ASP A 141 -8.48 -0.44 -22.47
C ASP A 141 -8.56 -1.15 -23.83
N PHE A 142 -8.50 -2.48 -23.81
CA PHE A 142 -8.69 -3.29 -25.01
C PHE A 142 -10.17 -3.71 -25.10
N TYR A 143 -10.90 -3.11 -26.05
CA TYR A 143 -12.24 -3.57 -26.41
C TYR A 143 -12.09 -4.72 -27.42
N ILE A 144 -12.33 -5.95 -26.96
CA ILE A 144 -12.42 -7.17 -27.79
C ILE A 144 -13.89 -7.56 -27.91
#